data_AF-A0AA88H4Q4-F1
#
_entry.id   AF-A0AA88H4Q4-F1
#
_cell.length_a   1.000
_cell.length_b   1.000
_cell.length_c   1.000
_cell.angle_alpha   90.00
_cell.angle_beta   90.00
_cell.angle_gamma   90.00
#
_symmetry.space_group_name_H-M   'P 1'
#
loop_
_entity.id
_entity.type
_entity.pdbx_description
1 polymer ?
#
loop_
_entity_poly.entity_id
_entity_poly.type
_entity_poly.pdbx_seq_one_letter_code
_entity_poly.pdbx_strand_id
1 'polypeptide(L)'
;MNGTDGPAIIHINLLFRSIATISDVKMEYSVQLTFREEWLDERLKYDTKNLNGKIRYLTLVDSSKVWMPDLFFSNEKEGHFHNIIMPNLYVRIFPDGGVLYSIRLSLTLACPMNLKLYPLDRQKCMLSMVSYGWTTDDLVFLWRDGDPVQVNKNLQLPRFTLEKVSTDYCNSKTNTGEYACLKVDLIFKREFSYYLIQIYIPCCMLVIVSWVSFWLDANAVPARVSLGVTTLLTMATQTTGINNSLPPVSYTKAIDVWTGVCLTFVFGALLEFALVNYASRSDAHREKLKKQRRQWEMEHAAALEAQQAEHLDEVTGFALKPLVRHSKDRERARHYEYELHINGLDGKRHPAAECCKNWISSFQMRSKRIDVISRFIFPLVFAMFNLIYWTTYLFKENEN
;
A
#
# COMPACT_ATOMS: atom_id res chain seq x y z
N MET A 1 -41.24 -29.81 -21.75
CA MET A 1 -41.54 -28.39 -21.45
C MET A 1 -43.03 -28.30 -21.27
N ASN A 2 -43.49 -27.62 -20.21
CA ASN A 2 -44.90 -27.56 -19.80
C ASN A 2 -45.88 -27.57 -20.98
N GLY A 3 -47.00 -28.30 -20.86
CA GLY A 3 -48.16 -28.16 -21.76
C GLY A 3 -48.88 -26.80 -21.64
N THR A 4 -48.16 -25.75 -21.24
CA THR A 4 -48.59 -24.35 -21.21
C THR A 4 -47.63 -23.55 -22.08
N ASP A 5 -48.15 -22.61 -22.88
CA ASP A 5 -47.42 -21.81 -23.89
C ASP A 5 -46.37 -20.82 -23.32
N GLY A 6 -45.73 -21.14 -22.19
CA GLY A 6 -44.80 -20.26 -21.46
C GLY A 6 -43.38 -20.82 -21.34
N PRO A 7 -42.41 -19.98 -20.91
CA PRO A 7 -41.03 -20.37 -20.77
C PRO A 7 -40.82 -21.48 -19.73
N ALA A 8 -39.80 -22.30 -19.94
CA ALA A 8 -39.31 -23.22 -18.93
C ALA A 8 -38.68 -22.43 -17.77
N ILE A 9 -39.28 -22.56 -16.59
CA ILE A 9 -38.79 -21.93 -15.37
C ILE A 9 -37.80 -22.88 -14.70
N ILE A 10 -36.55 -22.43 -14.56
CA ILE A 10 -35.47 -23.19 -13.94
C ILE A 10 -35.08 -22.49 -12.63
N HIS A 11 -35.26 -23.18 -11.51
CA HIS A 11 -34.84 -22.71 -10.19
C HIS A 11 -33.41 -23.15 -9.91
N ILE A 12 -32.55 -22.19 -9.57
CA ILE A 12 -31.13 -22.43 -9.33
C ILE A 12 -30.82 -22.34 -7.84
N ASN A 13 -30.01 -23.29 -7.38
CA ASN A 13 -29.45 -23.30 -6.03
C ASN A 13 -27.96 -23.62 -6.07
N LEU A 14 -27.17 -22.89 -5.28
CA LEU A 14 -25.73 -23.04 -5.18
C LEU A 14 -25.31 -23.38 -3.76
N LEU A 15 -24.34 -24.28 -3.63
CA LEU A 15 -23.64 -24.54 -2.38
C LEU A 15 -22.13 -24.40 -2.60
N PHE A 16 -21.53 -23.33 -2.08
CA PHE A 16 -20.08 -23.16 -2.04
C PHE A 16 -19.47 -24.12 -1.01
N ARG A 17 -18.72 -25.11 -1.50
CA ARG A 17 -18.06 -26.11 -0.65
C ARG A 17 -16.73 -25.60 -0.12
N SER A 18 -15.94 -25.03 -1.01
CA SER A 18 -14.66 -24.41 -0.71
C SER A 18 -14.33 -23.33 -1.74
N ILE A 19 -13.50 -22.39 -1.31
CA ILE A 19 -12.88 -21.37 -2.16
C ILE A 19 -11.39 -21.65 -2.05
N ALA A 20 -10.77 -22.09 -3.14
CA ALA A 20 -9.45 -22.68 -3.12
C ALA A 20 -8.34 -21.63 -3.18
N THR A 21 -8.37 -20.80 -4.22
CA THR A 21 -7.32 -19.82 -4.51
C THR A 21 -7.94 -18.52 -5.00
N ILE A 22 -7.35 -17.40 -4.59
CA ILE A 22 -7.66 -16.07 -5.08
C ILE A 22 -6.33 -15.48 -5.55
N SER A 23 -6.20 -15.25 -6.85
CA SER A 23 -4.97 -14.78 -7.47
C SER A 23 -5.09 -13.30 -7.83
N ASP A 24 -4.36 -12.47 -7.08
CA ASP A 24 -4.21 -11.04 -7.40
C ASP A 24 -3.55 -10.87 -8.78
N VAL A 25 -2.55 -11.71 -9.12
CA VAL A 25 -1.75 -11.60 -10.36
C VAL A 25 -2.55 -11.97 -11.59
N LYS A 26 -3.32 -13.07 -11.54
CA LYS A 26 -4.11 -13.56 -12.68
C LYS A 26 -5.52 -12.96 -12.73
N MET A 27 -5.91 -12.16 -11.74
CA MET A 27 -7.26 -11.58 -11.60
C MET A 27 -8.35 -12.66 -11.69
N GLU A 28 -8.21 -13.72 -10.91
CA GLU A 28 -9.12 -14.87 -10.92
C GLU A 28 -9.24 -15.51 -9.54
N TYR A 29 -10.30 -16.29 -9.36
CA TYR A 29 -10.53 -17.07 -8.15
C TYR A 29 -11.09 -18.44 -8.50
N SER A 30 -10.73 -19.44 -7.72
CA SER A 30 -11.15 -20.82 -7.92
C SER A 30 -12.09 -21.27 -6.80
N VAL A 31 -13.21 -21.86 -7.19
CA VAL A 31 -14.27 -22.32 -6.28
C VAL A 31 -14.65 -23.75 -6.56
N GLN A 32 -15.00 -24.49 -5.51
CA GLN A 32 -15.71 -25.75 -5.63
C GLN A 32 -17.13 -25.56 -5.15
N LEU A 33 -18.10 -25.88 -6.00
CA LEU A 33 -19.50 -25.72 -5.70
C LEU A 33 -20.31 -26.98 -6.03
N THR A 34 -21.41 -27.16 -5.32
CA THR A 34 -22.50 -28.02 -5.76
C THR A 34 -23.54 -27.12 -6.42
N PHE A 35 -23.69 -27.33 -7.72
CA PHE A 35 -24.66 -26.67 -8.56
C PHE A 35 -25.93 -27.50 -8.61
N ARG A 36 -27.09 -26.86 -8.49
CA ARG A 36 -28.39 -27.53 -8.57
C ARG A 36 -29.37 -26.72 -9.41
N GLU A 37 -30.11 -27.45 -10.24
CA GLU A 37 -31.21 -26.92 -11.04
C GLU A 37 -32.46 -27.73 -10.73
N GLU A 38 -33.59 -27.03 -10.61
CA GLU A 38 -34.90 -27.63 -10.40
C GLU A 38 -35.86 -27.09 -11.46
N TRP A 39 -36.49 -27.97 -12.23
CA TRP A 39 -37.51 -27.60 -13.22
C TRP A 39 -38.61 -28.64 -13.30
N LEU A 40 -39.70 -28.31 -14.00
CA LEU A 40 -40.83 -29.20 -14.21
C LEU A 40 -40.84 -29.72 -15.65
N ASP A 41 -40.85 -31.03 -15.84
CA ASP A 41 -41.06 -31.66 -17.16
C ASP A 41 -42.21 -32.67 -17.11
N GLU A 42 -43.36 -32.27 -17.64
CA GLU A 42 -44.59 -33.07 -17.59
C GLU A 42 -44.48 -34.41 -18.32
N ARG A 43 -43.56 -34.54 -19.28
CA ARG A 43 -43.30 -35.79 -20.02
C ARG A 43 -42.74 -36.90 -19.12
N LEU A 44 -42.18 -36.53 -17.97
CA LEU A 44 -41.56 -37.43 -17.01
C LEU A 44 -42.48 -37.80 -15.84
N LYS A 45 -43.73 -37.32 -15.84
CA LYS A 45 -44.74 -37.70 -14.84
C LYS A 45 -44.96 -39.21 -14.87
N TYR A 46 -44.97 -39.84 -13.71
CA TYR A 46 -45.20 -41.28 -13.57
C TYR A 46 -46.11 -41.59 -12.38
N ASP A 47 -46.98 -42.60 -12.52
CA ASP A 47 -47.93 -42.93 -11.47
C ASP A 47 -47.29 -43.77 -10.36
N THR A 48 -47.33 -43.25 -9.14
CA THR A 48 -46.87 -43.95 -7.93
C THR A 48 -47.84 -45.01 -7.40
N LYS A 49 -49.12 -45.00 -7.85
CA LYS A 49 -50.14 -45.95 -7.39
C LYS A 49 -49.77 -47.39 -7.71
N ASN A 50 -49.17 -47.63 -8.88
CA ASN A 50 -48.69 -48.96 -9.30
C ASN A 50 -47.42 -49.43 -8.56
N LEU A 51 -46.77 -48.54 -7.79
CA LEU A 51 -45.50 -48.79 -7.08
C LEU A 51 -45.65 -48.84 -5.56
N ASN A 52 -46.89 -48.98 -5.05
CA ASN A 52 -47.22 -49.02 -3.61
C ASN A 52 -46.62 -47.85 -2.81
N GLY A 53 -46.41 -46.68 -3.43
CA GLY A 53 -45.85 -45.49 -2.77
C GLY A 53 -44.41 -45.65 -2.23
N LYS A 54 -43.69 -46.71 -2.60
CA LYS A 54 -42.33 -46.98 -2.06
C LYS A 54 -41.24 -46.11 -2.68
N ILE A 55 -41.45 -45.61 -3.89
CA ILE A 55 -40.46 -44.82 -4.64
C ILE A 55 -40.77 -43.33 -4.48
N ARG A 56 -39.93 -42.61 -3.73
CA ARG A 56 -40.06 -41.14 -3.57
C ARG A 56 -39.60 -40.36 -4.81
N TYR A 57 -38.59 -40.88 -5.52
CA TYR A 57 -38.04 -40.31 -6.75
C TYR A 57 -37.22 -41.37 -7.48
N LEU A 58 -37.10 -41.23 -8.80
CA LEU A 58 -36.17 -42.01 -9.62
C LEU A 58 -34.82 -41.29 -9.67
N THR A 59 -33.71 -41.99 -9.44
CA THR A 59 -32.36 -41.42 -9.55
C THR A 59 -31.69 -41.92 -10.81
N LEU A 60 -31.27 -40.99 -11.67
CA LEU A 60 -30.47 -41.27 -12.86
C LEU A 60 -29.07 -40.70 -12.67
N VAL A 61 -28.07 -41.45 -13.11
CA VAL A 61 -26.66 -41.02 -13.15
C VAL A 61 -26.30 -40.46 -14.53
N ASP A 62 -27.10 -40.76 -15.55
CA ASP A 62 -26.91 -40.32 -16.92
C ASP A 62 -27.91 -39.21 -17.25
N SER A 63 -27.41 -37.97 -17.35
CA SER A 63 -28.22 -36.79 -17.69
C SER A 63 -28.60 -36.73 -19.17
N SER A 64 -27.97 -37.51 -20.06
CA SER A 64 -28.26 -37.48 -21.50
C SER A 64 -29.66 -38.00 -21.87
N LYS A 65 -30.31 -38.73 -20.96
CA LYS A 65 -31.65 -39.31 -21.16
C LYS A 65 -32.79 -38.33 -20.90
N VAL A 66 -32.48 -37.15 -20.37
CA VAL A 66 -33.46 -36.12 -20.01
C VAL A 66 -33.01 -34.80 -20.64
N TRP A 67 -33.96 -33.95 -21.02
CA TRP A 67 -33.64 -32.60 -21.47
C TRP A 67 -32.99 -31.80 -20.33
N MET A 68 -31.92 -31.08 -20.63
CA MET A 68 -31.17 -30.27 -19.67
C MET A 68 -31.13 -28.80 -20.15
N PRO A 69 -31.26 -27.81 -19.25
CA PRO A 69 -30.97 -26.41 -19.56
C PRO A 69 -29.53 -26.20 -20.05
N ASP A 70 -29.30 -25.18 -20.86
CA ASP A 70 -28.02 -24.85 -21.48
C ASP A 70 -27.23 -23.77 -20.71
N LEU A 71 -27.27 -23.86 -19.39
CA LEU A 71 -26.59 -22.90 -18.52
C LEU A 71 -25.08 -23.01 -18.67
N PHE A 72 -24.43 -21.86 -18.86
CA PHE A 72 -22.98 -21.73 -18.82
C PHE A 72 -22.55 -20.58 -17.91
N PHE A 73 -21.31 -20.63 -17.45
CA PHE A 73 -20.73 -19.59 -16.61
C PHE A 73 -20.02 -18.56 -17.50
N SER A 74 -20.55 -17.35 -17.60
CA SER A 74 -20.06 -16.39 -18.61
C SER A 74 -18.64 -15.87 -18.34
N ASN A 75 -18.21 -15.89 -17.07
CA ASN A 75 -16.88 -15.44 -16.65
C ASN A 75 -15.95 -16.60 -16.27
N GLU A 76 -16.25 -17.81 -16.71
CA GLU A 76 -15.40 -18.98 -16.55
C GLU A 76 -14.19 -18.95 -17.49
N LYS A 77 -13.02 -19.28 -16.93
CA LYS A 77 -11.77 -19.47 -17.67
C LYS A 77 -11.42 -20.94 -17.79
N GLU A 78 -11.68 -21.70 -16.73
CA GLU A 78 -11.45 -23.14 -16.67
C GLU A 78 -12.49 -23.80 -15.75
N GLY A 79 -13.05 -24.92 -16.20
CA GLY A 79 -14.04 -25.70 -15.49
C GLY A 79 -13.71 -27.18 -15.48
N HIS A 80 -13.94 -27.85 -14.35
CA HIS A 80 -13.66 -29.26 -14.18
C HIS A 80 -14.83 -30.00 -13.51
N PHE A 81 -15.29 -31.07 -14.16
CA PHE A 81 -16.28 -32.01 -13.64
C PHE A 81 -15.61 -33.07 -12.78
N HIS A 82 -16.13 -33.35 -11.59
CA HIS A 82 -15.53 -34.37 -10.72
C HIS A 82 -16.04 -35.79 -11.06
N ASN A 83 -15.18 -36.63 -11.64
CA ASN A 83 -15.52 -37.99 -12.12
C ASN A 83 -14.50 -39.08 -11.74
N ILE A 84 -13.82 -38.95 -10.58
CA ILE A 84 -12.68 -39.81 -10.20
C ILE A 84 -13.03 -41.31 -10.13
N ILE A 85 -14.04 -41.68 -9.33
CA ILE A 85 -14.52 -43.08 -9.25
C ILE A 85 -15.80 -43.22 -10.07
N MET A 86 -16.72 -42.29 -9.88
CA MET A 86 -17.95 -42.12 -10.64
C MET A 86 -18.21 -40.62 -10.81
N PRO A 87 -18.95 -40.20 -11.86
CA PRO A 87 -19.38 -38.80 -11.99
C PRO A 87 -20.16 -38.35 -10.76
N ASN A 88 -19.76 -37.23 -10.15
CA ASN A 88 -20.45 -36.61 -9.03
C ASN A 88 -21.65 -35.81 -9.51
N LEU A 89 -22.58 -36.51 -10.16
CA LEU A 89 -23.77 -36.00 -10.81
C LEU A 89 -24.93 -36.95 -10.54
N TYR A 90 -26.11 -36.39 -10.28
CA TYR A 90 -27.35 -37.15 -10.26
C TYR A 90 -28.50 -36.28 -10.73
N VAL A 91 -29.49 -36.94 -11.34
CA VAL A 91 -30.79 -36.39 -11.70
C VAL A 91 -31.84 -37.14 -10.88
N ARG A 92 -32.68 -36.42 -10.15
CA ARG A 92 -33.83 -36.98 -9.43
C ARG A 92 -35.11 -36.55 -10.11
N ILE A 93 -35.91 -37.52 -10.53
CA ILE A 93 -37.23 -37.28 -11.12
C ILE A 93 -38.28 -37.61 -10.06
N PHE A 94 -39.13 -36.64 -9.75
CA PHE A 94 -40.23 -36.76 -8.81
C PHE A 94 -41.53 -37.18 -9.53
N PRO A 95 -42.51 -37.79 -8.83
CA PRO A 95 -43.75 -38.28 -9.43
C PRO A 95 -44.58 -37.23 -10.18
N ASP A 96 -44.50 -35.98 -9.73
CA ASP A 96 -45.15 -34.81 -10.32
C ASP A 96 -44.48 -34.31 -11.61
N GLY A 97 -43.38 -34.94 -12.03
CA GLY A 97 -42.57 -34.53 -13.18
C GLY A 97 -41.50 -33.51 -12.81
N GLY A 98 -41.34 -33.17 -11.53
CA GLY A 98 -40.24 -32.32 -11.07
C GLY A 98 -38.90 -33.00 -11.29
N VAL A 99 -37.91 -32.26 -11.77
CA VAL A 99 -36.56 -32.75 -12.00
C VAL A 99 -35.59 -31.92 -11.18
N LEU A 100 -34.81 -32.59 -10.33
CA LEU A 100 -33.68 -32.00 -9.61
C LEU A 100 -32.39 -32.54 -10.20
N TYR A 101 -31.64 -31.67 -10.83
CA TYR A 101 -30.27 -31.91 -11.24
C TYR A 101 -29.30 -31.41 -10.18
N SER A 102 -28.28 -32.20 -9.86
CA SER A 102 -27.21 -31.77 -8.97
C SER A 102 -25.87 -32.28 -9.48
N ILE A 103 -24.90 -31.37 -9.59
CA ILE A 103 -23.54 -31.68 -10.01
C ILE A 103 -22.52 -30.97 -9.12
N ARG A 104 -21.35 -31.60 -8.93
CA ARG A 104 -20.18 -30.96 -8.31
C ARG A 104 -19.25 -30.40 -9.38
N LEU A 105 -18.94 -29.11 -9.28
CA LEU A 105 -18.07 -28.39 -10.20
C LEU A 105 -16.88 -27.78 -9.45
N SER A 106 -15.71 -27.77 -10.09
CA SER A 106 -14.62 -26.85 -9.78
C SER A 106 -14.51 -25.84 -10.91
N LEU A 107 -14.57 -24.55 -10.58
CA LEU A 107 -14.52 -23.47 -11.56
C LEU A 107 -13.41 -22.48 -11.19
N THR A 108 -12.67 -22.03 -12.19
CA THR A 108 -11.81 -20.85 -12.12
C THR A 108 -12.48 -19.72 -12.88
N LEU A 109 -12.85 -18.68 -12.14
CA LEU A 109 -13.66 -17.57 -12.64
C LEU A 109 -12.82 -16.29 -12.67
N ALA A 110 -13.00 -15.49 -13.72
CA ALA A 110 -12.37 -14.18 -13.82
C ALA A 110 -12.97 -13.22 -12.77
N CYS A 111 -12.09 -12.53 -12.03
CA CYS A 111 -12.45 -11.51 -11.05
C CYS A 111 -11.54 -10.29 -11.23
N PRO A 112 -11.98 -9.27 -11.98
CA PRO A 112 -11.22 -8.04 -12.12
C PRO A 112 -11.22 -7.29 -10.78
N MET A 113 -10.05 -7.19 -10.14
CA MET A 113 -9.88 -6.58 -8.83
C MET A 113 -9.48 -5.10 -8.91
N ASN A 114 -9.92 -4.31 -7.94
CA ASN A 114 -9.49 -2.92 -7.78
C ASN A 114 -8.47 -2.81 -6.64
N LEU A 115 -7.19 -2.67 -6.97
CA LEU A 115 -6.09 -2.69 -6.02
C LEU A 115 -5.71 -1.29 -5.49
N LYS A 116 -6.53 -0.26 -5.72
CA LYS A 116 -6.20 1.12 -5.31
C LYS A 116 -5.94 1.24 -3.80
N LEU A 117 -6.70 0.51 -2.99
CA LEU A 117 -6.56 0.48 -1.53
C LEU A 117 -5.67 -0.66 -1.02
N TYR A 118 -4.99 -1.40 -1.89
CA TYR A 118 -4.18 -2.54 -1.49
C TYR A 118 -3.14 -2.16 -0.43
N PRO A 119 -3.01 -2.91 0.69
CA PRO A 119 -3.67 -4.18 1.04
C PRO A 119 -4.93 -4.06 1.94
N LEU A 120 -5.52 -2.87 2.08
CA LEU A 120 -6.75 -2.59 2.84
C LEU A 120 -8.00 -2.67 1.95
N ASP A 121 -7.94 -3.48 0.89
CA ASP A 121 -8.94 -3.57 -0.14
C ASP A 121 -10.04 -4.60 0.16
N ARG A 122 -11.25 -4.29 -0.29
CA ARG A 122 -12.35 -5.25 -0.49
C ARG A 122 -12.49 -5.53 -1.97
N GLN A 123 -12.58 -6.81 -2.31
CA GLN A 123 -12.73 -7.26 -3.70
C GLN A 123 -14.10 -7.88 -3.89
N LYS A 124 -14.77 -7.46 -4.97
CA LYS A 124 -16.06 -7.99 -5.39
C LYS A 124 -15.84 -8.94 -6.57
N CYS A 125 -15.99 -10.24 -6.33
CA CYS A 125 -15.89 -11.26 -7.37
C CYS A 125 -17.28 -11.79 -7.71
N MET A 126 -17.67 -11.69 -8.97
CA MET A 126 -18.96 -12.16 -9.46
C MET A 126 -18.85 -13.57 -10.04
N LEU A 127 -19.91 -14.36 -9.88
CA LEU A 127 -20.17 -15.60 -10.61
C LEU A 127 -21.45 -15.40 -11.40
N SER A 128 -21.38 -15.46 -12.72
CA SER A 128 -22.52 -15.20 -13.60
C SER A 128 -22.91 -16.45 -14.37
N MET A 129 -24.19 -16.78 -14.32
CA MET A 129 -24.81 -17.94 -14.97
C MET A 129 -25.80 -17.45 -16.01
N VAL A 130 -25.61 -17.87 -17.26
CA VAL A 130 -26.33 -17.34 -18.43
C VAL A 130 -26.83 -18.49 -19.30
N SER A 131 -27.95 -18.30 -19.99
CA SER A 131 -28.43 -19.27 -20.98
C SER A 131 -27.71 -19.00 -22.30
N TYR A 132 -27.26 -20.06 -22.96
CA TYR A 132 -26.43 -19.92 -24.15
C TYR A 132 -27.25 -19.64 -25.43
N GLY A 133 -28.32 -20.41 -25.64
CA GLY A 133 -29.10 -20.44 -26.86
C GLY A 133 -30.58 -20.13 -26.69
N TRP A 134 -31.15 -20.24 -25.48
CA TRP A 134 -32.56 -19.97 -25.23
C TRP A 134 -32.80 -18.53 -24.79
N THR A 135 -33.80 -17.89 -25.39
CA THR A 135 -34.21 -16.53 -25.00
C THR A 135 -35.11 -16.58 -23.76
N THR A 136 -35.37 -15.42 -23.15
CA THR A 136 -36.31 -15.30 -22.00
C THR A 136 -37.73 -15.75 -22.32
N ASP A 137 -38.11 -15.79 -23.61
CA ASP A 137 -39.40 -16.28 -24.05
C ASP A 137 -39.52 -17.81 -23.92
N ASP A 138 -38.38 -18.53 -24.00
CA ASP A 138 -38.30 -19.99 -23.92
C ASP A 138 -37.82 -20.49 -22.55
N LEU A 139 -36.93 -19.74 -21.88
CA LEU A 139 -36.25 -20.17 -20.67
C LEU A 139 -35.95 -19.01 -19.73
N VAL A 140 -36.33 -19.17 -18.45
CA VAL A 140 -36.08 -18.17 -17.40
C VAL A 140 -35.40 -18.82 -16.20
N PHE A 141 -34.33 -18.19 -15.73
CA PHE A 141 -33.65 -18.56 -14.48
C PHE A 141 -34.20 -17.77 -13.30
N LEU A 142 -34.56 -18.48 -12.24
CA LEU A 142 -34.97 -17.89 -10.96
C LEU A 142 -34.13 -18.46 -9.82
N TRP A 143 -33.86 -17.63 -8.82
CA TRP A 143 -33.31 -18.14 -7.56
C TRP A 143 -34.33 -19.02 -6.85
N ARG A 144 -33.87 -20.09 -6.20
CA ARG A 144 -34.71 -20.86 -5.29
C ARG A 144 -35.11 -20.00 -4.08
N ASP A 145 -36.38 -20.07 -3.69
CA ASP A 145 -36.90 -19.34 -2.53
C ASP A 145 -36.21 -19.76 -1.22
N GLY A 146 -36.03 -18.80 -0.31
CA GLY A 146 -35.40 -18.99 1.00
C GLY A 146 -33.90 -18.75 0.97
N ASP A 147 -33.10 -19.81 0.77
CA ASP A 147 -31.63 -19.74 0.79
C ASP A 147 -31.03 -20.27 -0.53
N PRO A 148 -30.98 -19.42 -1.58
CA PRO A 148 -30.51 -19.82 -2.90
C PRO A 148 -29.00 -20.09 -2.94
N VAL A 149 -28.22 -19.47 -2.04
CA VAL A 149 -26.76 -19.57 -2.04
C VAL A 149 -26.25 -19.90 -0.65
N GLN A 150 -25.91 -21.16 -0.46
CA GLN A 150 -25.36 -21.68 0.78
C GLN A 150 -23.84 -21.63 0.75
N VAL A 151 -23.22 -21.27 1.87
CA VAL A 151 -21.76 -21.34 2.05
C VAL A 151 -21.43 -22.28 3.20
N ASN A 152 -20.41 -23.12 3.00
CA ASN A 152 -19.91 -23.97 4.07
C ASN A 152 -19.41 -23.11 5.25
N LYS A 153 -19.93 -23.36 6.45
CA LYS A 153 -19.60 -22.60 7.67
C LYS A 153 -18.13 -22.69 8.07
N ASN A 154 -17.44 -23.75 7.65
CA ASN A 154 -16.02 -23.96 7.95
C ASN A 154 -15.09 -23.44 6.83
N LEU A 155 -15.52 -22.43 6.08
CA LEU A 155 -14.71 -21.83 5.04
C LEU A 155 -13.64 -20.92 5.66
N GLN A 156 -12.39 -21.38 5.65
CA GLN A 156 -11.23 -20.59 6.05
C GLN A 156 -10.35 -20.30 4.85
N LEU A 157 -10.06 -19.01 4.65
CA LEU A 157 -9.24 -18.50 3.57
C LEU A 157 -7.99 -17.86 4.19
N PRO A 158 -6.76 -18.22 3.78
CA PRO A 158 -5.54 -17.73 4.46
C PRO A 158 -5.27 -16.23 4.30
N ARG A 159 -5.67 -15.63 3.17
CA ARG A 159 -5.34 -14.23 2.81
C ARG A 159 -6.56 -13.30 2.79
N PHE A 160 -7.76 -13.87 2.88
CA PHE A 160 -9.01 -13.14 2.73
C PHE A 160 -10.05 -13.68 3.71
N THR A 161 -11.06 -12.89 4.00
CA THR A 161 -12.28 -13.31 4.67
C THR A 161 -13.47 -13.04 3.76
N LEU A 162 -14.39 -14.00 3.67
CA LEU A 162 -15.64 -13.81 2.94
C LEU A 162 -16.58 -12.99 3.84
N GLU A 163 -16.79 -11.73 3.50
CA GLU A 163 -17.56 -10.78 4.32
C GLU A 163 -19.06 -10.87 4.01
N LYS A 164 -19.40 -10.94 2.72
CA LYS A 164 -20.80 -10.95 2.27
C LYS A 164 -20.96 -11.75 0.98
N VAL A 165 -22.13 -12.39 0.86
CA VAL A 165 -22.63 -13.00 -0.36
C VAL A 165 -23.95 -12.33 -0.72
N SER A 166 -24.11 -11.90 -1.96
CA SER A 166 -25.37 -11.34 -2.46
C SER A 166 -25.74 -11.95 -3.80
N THR A 167 -27.04 -12.18 -4.00
CA THR A 167 -27.62 -12.66 -5.25
C THR A 167 -28.32 -11.52 -5.97
N ASP A 168 -28.24 -11.52 -7.30
CA ASP A 168 -28.89 -10.51 -8.12
C ASP A 168 -29.16 -11.08 -9.53
N TYR A 169 -29.96 -10.38 -10.33
CA TYR A 169 -30.31 -10.72 -11.71
C TYR A 169 -29.47 -9.89 -12.69
N CYS A 170 -29.24 -10.40 -13.90
CA CYS A 170 -28.35 -9.77 -14.88
C CYS A 170 -28.77 -9.99 -16.33
N ASN A 171 -30.07 -10.14 -16.58
CA ASN A 171 -30.60 -10.36 -17.94
C ASN A 171 -29.99 -9.37 -18.92
N SER A 172 -29.55 -9.90 -20.06
CA SER A 172 -28.81 -9.13 -21.05
C SER A 172 -29.50 -9.24 -22.39
N LYS A 173 -29.72 -8.08 -23.02
CA LYS A 173 -30.27 -7.98 -24.37
C LYS A 173 -29.13 -7.91 -25.37
N THR A 174 -29.06 -8.88 -26.25
CA THR A 174 -28.09 -8.94 -27.36
C THR A 174 -28.81 -8.74 -28.68
N ASN A 175 -28.07 -8.80 -29.80
CA ASN A 175 -28.65 -8.69 -31.13
C ASN A 175 -29.57 -9.87 -31.50
N THR A 176 -29.40 -11.02 -30.84
CA THR A 176 -30.16 -12.25 -31.14
C THR A 176 -31.37 -12.46 -30.23
N GLY A 177 -31.48 -11.71 -29.13
CA GLY A 177 -32.58 -11.83 -28.18
C GLY A 177 -32.22 -11.32 -26.78
N GLU A 178 -33.16 -11.45 -25.85
CA GLU A 178 -32.88 -11.26 -24.42
C GLU A 178 -32.63 -12.63 -23.76
N TYR A 179 -31.56 -12.72 -22.97
CA TYR A 179 -31.13 -13.96 -22.34
C TYR A 179 -31.19 -13.85 -20.83
N ALA A 180 -31.71 -14.90 -20.18
CA ALA A 180 -31.80 -14.97 -18.73
C ALA A 180 -30.40 -15.09 -18.09
N CYS A 181 -30.19 -14.35 -17.01
CA CYS A 181 -28.92 -14.34 -16.29
C CYS A 181 -29.11 -14.14 -14.79
N LEU A 182 -28.40 -14.97 -14.01
CA LEU A 182 -28.27 -14.84 -12.57
C LEU A 182 -26.82 -14.57 -12.19
N LYS A 183 -26.60 -13.70 -11.20
CA LYS A 183 -25.26 -13.42 -10.68
C LYS A 183 -25.19 -13.56 -9.17
N VAL A 184 -24.06 -14.07 -8.69
CA VAL A 184 -23.67 -14.07 -7.27
C VAL A 184 -22.47 -13.18 -7.10
N ASP A 185 -22.57 -12.22 -6.21
CA ASP A 185 -21.49 -11.34 -5.81
C ASP A 185 -20.89 -11.82 -4.48
N LEU A 186 -19.60 -12.19 -4.51
CA LEU A 186 -18.81 -12.55 -3.35
C LEU A 186 -17.91 -11.37 -2.96
N ILE A 187 -18.08 -10.85 -1.75
CA ILE A 187 -17.27 -9.76 -1.23
C ILE A 187 -16.19 -10.35 -0.32
N PHE A 188 -14.94 -10.25 -0.77
CA PHE A 188 -13.76 -10.68 -0.04
C PHE A 188 -13.05 -9.49 0.59
N LYS A 189 -12.84 -9.53 1.90
CA LYS A 189 -11.99 -8.59 2.63
C LYS A 189 -10.60 -9.17 2.77
N ARG A 190 -9.55 -8.40 2.47
CA ARG A 190 -8.16 -8.87 2.62
C ARG A 190 -7.73 -8.84 4.09
N GLU A 191 -7.03 -9.88 4.53
CA GLU A 191 -6.44 -9.94 5.87
C GLU A 191 -5.18 -9.09 5.95
N PHE A 192 -5.20 -8.04 6.77
CA PHE A 192 -4.17 -7.00 6.81
C PHE A 192 -2.90 -7.39 7.59
N SER A 193 -3.04 -8.23 8.62
CA SER A 193 -1.98 -8.54 9.61
C SER A 193 -0.66 -9.01 9.01
N TYR A 194 -0.70 -9.80 7.94
CA TYR A 194 0.48 -10.27 7.23
C TYR A 194 1.32 -9.11 6.65
N TYR A 195 0.65 -8.15 6.00
CA TYR A 195 1.31 -7.01 5.37
C TYR A 195 1.90 -6.05 6.40
N LEU A 196 1.24 -5.90 7.55
CA LEU A 196 1.77 -5.10 8.66
C LEU A 196 3.16 -5.61 9.10
N ILE A 197 3.29 -6.92 9.32
CA ILE A 197 4.51 -7.55 9.83
C ILE A 197 5.59 -7.64 8.75
N GLN A 198 5.22 -7.97 7.50
CA GLN A 198 6.22 -8.23 6.45
C GLN A 198 6.62 -6.99 5.64
N ILE A 199 5.80 -5.94 5.64
CA ILE A 199 6.02 -4.76 4.81
C ILE A 199 6.12 -3.50 5.65
N TYR A 200 5.05 -3.13 6.35
CA TYR A 200 4.98 -1.83 7.03
C TYR A 200 6.02 -1.69 8.15
N ILE A 201 6.14 -2.69 9.04
CA ILE A 201 7.12 -2.68 10.13
C ILE A 201 8.57 -2.62 9.61
N PRO A 202 9.01 -3.49 8.67
CA PRO A 202 10.35 -3.40 8.08
C PRO A 202 10.64 -2.07 7.39
N CYS A 203 9.69 -1.51 6.63
CA CYS A 203 9.85 -0.20 6.00
C CYS A 203 10.06 0.91 7.04
N CYS A 204 9.28 0.93 8.13
CA CYS A 204 9.49 1.86 9.24
C CYS A 204 10.88 1.70 9.86
N MET A 205 11.32 0.46 10.11
CA MET A 205 12.64 0.18 10.68
C MET A 205 13.77 0.69 9.78
N LEU A 206 13.67 0.51 8.46
CA LEU A 206 14.65 1.04 7.51
C LEU A 206 14.72 2.57 7.52
N VAL A 207 13.57 3.24 7.62
CA VAL A 207 13.52 4.70 7.75
C VAL A 207 14.20 5.14 9.05
N ILE A 208 13.93 4.48 10.19
CA ILE A 208 14.59 4.78 11.47
C ILE A 208 16.10 4.55 11.40
N VAL A 209 16.55 3.45 10.79
CA VAL A 209 17.98 3.15 10.59
C VAL A 209 18.65 4.24 9.75
N SER A 210 17.96 4.80 8.75
CA SER A 210 18.53 5.89 7.95
C SER A 210 18.88 7.13 8.79
N TRP A 211 18.13 7.43 9.86
CA TRP A 211 18.36 8.59 10.73
C TRP A 211 19.47 8.37 11.76
N VAL A 212 19.94 7.13 11.97
CA VAL A 212 21.12 6.85 12.78
C VAL A 212 22.35 7.60 12.22
N SER A 213 22.37 7.85 10.90
CA SER A 213 23.40 8.66 10.25
C SER A 213 23.56 10.06 10.85
N PHE A 214 22.48 10.69 11.35
CA PHE A 214 22.51 12.03 11.95
C PHE A 214 23.22 12.07 13.30
N TRP A 215 23.40 10.91 13.94
CA TRP A 215 24.06 10.76 15.24
C TRP A 215 25.54 10.40 15.11
N LEU A 216 25.96 9.91 13.95
CA LEU A 216 27.36 9.60 13.67
C LEU A 216 28.19 10.88 13.56
N ASP A 217 29.50 10.80 13.77
CA ASP A 217 30.36 11.97 13.55
C ASP A 217 30.42 12.33 12.06
N ALA A 218 30.50 13.62 11.74
CA ALA A 218 30.56 14.12 10.36
C ALA A 218 31.87 13.71 9.66
N ASN A 219 32.91 13.38 10.43
CA ASN A 219 34.19 12.91 9.90
C ASN A 219 34.16 11.43 9.54
N ALA A 220 33.19 10.65 10.04
CA ALA A 220 33.03 9.23 9.77
C ALA A 220 32.30 8.98 8.43
N VAL A 221 32.82 9.58 7.35
CA VAL A 221 32.25 9.52 5.99
C VAL A 221 31.96 8.08 5.53
N PRO A 222 32.85 7.08 5.70
CA PRO A 222 32.60 5.72 5.23
C PRO A 222 31.38 5.07 5.91
N ALA A 223 31.18 5.32 7.20
CA ALA A 223 30.06 4.76 7.96
C ALA A 223 28.72 5.36 7.51
N ARG A 224 28.67 6.69 7.35
CA ARG A 224 27.43 7.38 6.91
C ARG A 224 27.03 7.01 5.48
N VAL A 225 27.99 6.94 4.54
CA VAL A 225 27.73 6.52 3.14
C VAL A 225 27.23 5.07 3.11
N SER A 226 27.91 4.17 3.82
CA SER A 226 27.55 2.75 3.85
C SER A 226 26.12 2.55 4.36
N LEU A 227 25.74 3.20 5.47
CA LEU A 227 24.38 3.15 6.00
C LEU A 227 23.34 3.72 5.02
N GLY A 228 23.61 4.89 4.42
CA GLY A 228 22.68 5.55 3.49
C GLY A 228 22.46 4.75 2.20
N VAL A 229 23.53 4.22 1.60
CA VAL A 229 23.43 3.41 0.37
C VAL A 229 22.78 2.05 0.68
N THR A 230 23.15 1.40 1.78
CA THR A 230 22.57 0.10 2.16
C THR A 230 21.07 0.23 2.42
N THR A 231 20.64 1.22 3.22
CA THR A 231 19.21 1.45 3.49
C THR A 231 18.41 1.79 2.24
N LEU A 232 18.99 2.58 1.32
CA LEU A 232 18.35 2.90 0.04
C LEU A 232 18.18 1.66 -0.84
N LEU A 233 19.24 0.83 -0.95
CA LEU A 233 19.20 -0.41 -1.70
C LEU A 233 18.18 -1.39 -1.09
N THR A 234 18.18 -1.57 0.23
CA THR A 234 17.22 -2.45 0.91
C THR A 234 15.78 -1.98 0.69
N MET A 235 15.51 -0.67 0.75
CA MET A 235 14.18 -0.13 0.46
C MET A 235 13.75 -0.35 -1.00
N ALA A 236 14.67 -0.17 -1.95
CA ALA A 236 14.41 -0.43 -3.36
C ALA A 236 14.12 -1.92 -3.60
N THR A 237 14.92 -2.83 -3.03
CA THR A 237 14.70 -4.28 -3.11
C THR A 237 13.35 -4.69 -2.51
N GLN A 238 13.00 -4.15 -1.35
CA GLN A 238 11.70 -4.40 -0.71
C GLN A 238 10.54 -3.96 -1.62
N THR A 239 10.63 -2.77 -2.22
CA THR A 239 9.61 -2.23 -3.13
C THR A 239 9.43 -3.11 -4.36
N THR A 240 10.54 -3.58 -4.95
CA THR A 240 10.50 -4.53 -6.08
C THR A 240 9.87 -5.86 -5.68
N GLY A 241 10.17 -6.39 -4.48
CA GLY A 241 9.57 -7.62 -3.96
C GLY A 241 8.04 -7.54 -3.83
N ILE A 242 7.54 -6.41 -3.35
CA ILE A 242 6.10 -6.13 -3.26
C ILE A 242 5.47 -6.07 -4.66
N ASN A 243 6.09 -5.36 -5.59
CA ASN A 243 5.58 -5.21 -6.96
C ASN A 243 5.59 -6.52 -7.74
N ASN A 244 6.55 -7.42 -7.50
CA ASN A 244 6.60 -8.74 -8.13
C ASN A 244 5.49 -9.68 -7.65
N SER A 245 4.93 -9.41 -6.47
CA SER A 245 3.83 -10.18 -5.88
C SER A 245 2.46 -9.72 -6.38
N LEU A 246 2.41 -8.70 -7.23
CA LEU A 246 1.21 -8.02 -7.71
C LEU A 246 1.20 -7.92 -9.24
N PRO A 247 0.00 -7.87 -9.85
CA PRO A 247 -0.10 -7.57 -11.27
C PRO A 247 0.36 -6.12 -11.53
N PRO A 248 0.96 -5.84 -12.69
CA PRO A 248 1.23 -4.46 -13.10
C PRO A 248 -0.10 -3.73 -13.31
N VAL A 249 -0.31 -2.65 -12.57
CA VAL A 249 -1.48 -1.77 -12.69
C VAL A 249 -1.01 -0.34 -12.96
N SER A 250 -1.77 0.41 -13.75
CA SER A 250 -1.42 1.77 -14.18
C SER A 250 -1.67 2.84 -13.12
N TYR A 251 -2.50 2.56 -12.13
CA TYR A 251 -2.86 3.48 -11.06
C TYR A 251 -2.02 3.29 -9.80
N THR A 252 -1.87 4.36 -9.02
CA THR A 252 -1.17 4.35 -7.73
C THR A 252 -1.97 3.59 -6.67
N LYS A 253 -1.32 2.64 -6.00
CA LYS A 253 -1.87 1.88 -4.87
C LYS A 253 -1.51 2.55 -3.54
N ALA A 254 -2.28 2.29 -2.48
CA ALA A 254 -1.96 2.79 -1.13
C ALA A 254 -0.54 2.38 -0.70
N ILE A 255 -0.16 1.13 -0.97
CA ILE A 255 1.19 0.64 -0.68
C ILE A 255 2.30 1.37 -1.46
N ASP A 256 2.03 1.84 -2.68
CA ASP A 256 3.01 2.58 -3.48
C ASP A 256 3.28 3.96 -2.85
N VAL A 257 2.25 4.59 -2.28
CA VAL A 257 2.39 5.85 -1.54
C VAL A 257 3.24 5.62 -0.29
N TRP A 258 2.99 4.53 0.44
CA TRP A 258 3.77 4.19 1.62
C TRP A 258 5.25 3.96 1.30
N THR A 259 5.54 3.04 0.37
CA THR A 259 6.92 2.70 0.00
C THR A 259 7.64 3.87 -0.66
N GLY A 260 6.94 4.64 -1.50
CA GLY A 260 7.48 5.85 -2.13
C GLY A 260 7.85 6.94 -1.12
N VAL A 261 7.03 7.16 -0.10
CA VAL A 261 7.36 8.10 0.98
C VAL A 261 8.53 7.58 1.81
N CYS A 262 8.52 6.31 2.22
CA CYS A 262 9.65 5.71 2.94
C CYS A 262 10.97 5.83 2.14
N LEU A 263 10.94 5.57 0.82
CA LEU A 263 12.08 5.75 -0.07
C LEU A 263 12.55 7.21 -0.11
N THR A 264 11.62 8.16 -0.18
CA THR A 264 11.92 9.60 -0.17
C THR A 264 12.61 10.02 1.13
N PHE A 265 12.19 9.49 2.28
CA PHE A 265 12.85 9.76 3.57
C PHE A 265 14.27 9.21 3.64
N VAL A 266 14.48 7.97 3.18
CA VAL A 266 15.82 7.36 3.15
C VAL A 266 16.74 8.12 2.19
N PHE A 267 16.23 8.49 1.01
CA PHE A 267 16.96 9.33 0.06
C PHE A 267 17.25 10.72 0.63
N GLY A 268 16.30 11.31 1.36
CA GLY A 268 16.46 12.56 2.07
C GLY A 268 17.59 12.51 3.11
N ALA A 269 17.74 11.41 3.85
CA ALA A 269 18.84 11.22 4.79
C ALA A 269 20.20 11.12 4.07
N LEU A 270 20.25 10.50 2.88
CA LEU A 270 21.47 10.46 2.06
C LEU A 270 21.84 11.85 1.52
N LEU A 271 20.85 12.63 1.07
CA LEU A 271 21.05 14.02 0.63
C LEU A 271 21.52 14.91 1.78
N GLU A 272 20.94 14.73 2.97
CA GLU A 272 21.36 15.42 4.18
C GLU A 272 22.84 15.19 4.46
N PHE A 273 23.28 13.93 4.41
CA PHE A 273 24.68 13.59 4.57
C PHE A 273 25.57 14.27 3.52
N ALA A 274 25.16 14.31 2.25
CA ALA A 274 25.90 14.98 1.20
C ALA A 274 26.05 16.49 1.49
N LEU A 275 24.98 17.13 1.97
CA LEU A 275 24.99 18.54 2.40
C LEU A 275 25.88 18.78 3.62
N VAL A 276 25.82 17.90 4.62
CA VAL A 276 26.67 17.98 5.83
C VAL A 276 28.14 17.82 5.48
N ASN A 277 28.49 16.87 4.62
CA ASN A 277 29.87 16.65 4.16
C ASN A 277 30.38 17.86 3.35
N TYR A 278 29.57 18.39 2.44
CA TYR A 278 29.91 19.60 1.69
C TYR A 278 30.12 20.81 2.63
N ALA A 279 29.20 21.03 3.57
CA ALA A 279 29.29 22.10 4.56
C ALA A 279 30.51 21.93 5.47
N SER A 280 30.80 20.70 5.92
CA SER A 280 31.97 20.37 6.75
C SER A 280 33.27 20.70 6.02
N ARG A 281 33.39 20.31 4.75
CA ARG A 281 34.56 20.63 3.92
C ARG A 281 34.70 22.13 3.66
N SER A 282 33.59 22.82 3.38
CA SER A 282 33.57 24.27 3.18
C SER A 282 34.00 25.04 4.44
N ASP A 283 33.48 24.64 5.60
CA ASP A 283 33.86 25.23 6.89
C ASP A 283 35.34 24.95 7.21
N ALA A 284 35.83 23.72 6.97
CA ALA A 284 37.25 23.38 7.13
C ALA A 284 38.17 24.20 6.21
N HIS A 285 37.77 24.44 4.96
CA HIS A 285 38.49 25.30 4.03
C HIS A 285 38.51 26.76 4.49
N ARG A 286 37.36 27.28 4.97
CA ARG A 286 37.26 28.64 5.49
C ARG A 286 38.13 28.86 6.72
N GLU A 287 38.20 27.90 7.63
CA GLU A 287 39.07 27.98 8.80
C GLU A 287 40.56 27.90 8.44
N LYS A 288 40.94 27.13 7.41
CA LYS A 288 42.32 27.14 6.87
C LYS A 288 42.71 28.52 6.32
N LEU A 289 41.84 29.14 5.52
CA LEU A 289 42.08 30.49 4.98
C LEU A 289 42.18 31.56 6.08
N LYS A 290 41.34 31.49 7.12
CA LYS A 290 41.44 32.40 8.27
C LYS A 290 42.75 32.23 9.04
N LYS A 291 43.20 30.98 9.24
CA LYS A 291 44.49 30.70 9.90
C LYS A 291 45.66 31.24 9.07
N GLN A 292 45.65 31.02 7.76
CA GLN A 292 46.66 31.59 6.84
C GLN A 292 46.66 33.12 6.87
N ARG A 293 45.47 33.75 6.85
CA ARG A 293 45.37 35.21 6.97
C ARG A 293 45.92 35.73 8.28
N ARG A 294 45.59 35.10 9.42
CA ARG A 294 46.14 35.47 10.73
C ARG A 294 47.65 35.29 10.81
N GLN A 295 48.18 34.23 10.21
CA GLN A 295 49.63 34.01 10.11
C GLN A 295 50.29 35.11 9.29
N TRP A 296 49.75 35.44 8.11
CA TRP A 296 50.24 36.52 7.26
C TRP A 296 50.15 37.90 7.95
N GLU A 297 49.07 38.18 8.68
CA GLU A 297 48.91 39.41 9.47
C GLU A 297 49.95 39.50 10.60
N MET A 298 50.25 38.39 11.30
CA MET A 298 51.29 38.34 12.34
C MET A 298 52.69 38.50 11.75
N GLU A 299 52.99 37.84 10.63
CA GLU A 299 54.26 37.97 9.92
C GLU A 299 54.47 39.40 9.42
N HIS A 300 53.45 40.05 8.85
CA HIS A 300 53.52 41.45 8.42
C HIS A 300 53.71 42.41 9.60
N ALA A 301 53.00 42.21 10.71
CA ALA A 301 53.16 43.03 11.90
C ALA A 301 54.58 42.91 12.47
N ALA A 302 55.13 41.69 12.55
CA ALA A 302 56.50 41.46 13.00
C ALA A 302 57.55 42.07 12.05
N ALA A 303 57.33 42.01 10.73
CA ALA A 303 58.22 42.63 9.75
C ALA A 303 58.22 44.16 9.85
N LEU A 304 57.05 44.78 10.07
CA LEU A 304 56.92 46.22 10.31
C LEU A 304 57.63 46.64 11.61
N GLU A 305 57.47 45.89 12.69
CA GLU A 305 58.20 46.14 13.95
C GLU A 305 59.72 46.03 13.78
N ALA A 306 60.21 45.05 13.00
CA ALA A 306 61.63 44.89 12.71
C ALA A 306 62.20 46.08 11.89
N GLN A 307 61.48 46.52 10.85
CA GLN A 307 61.88 47.71 10.08
C GLN A 307 61.89 48.98 10.94
N GLN A 308 60.94 49.11 11.86
CA GLN A 308 60.86 50.26 12.75
C GLN A 308 61.96 50.25 13.81
N ALA A 309 62.42 49.07 14.23
CA ALA A 309 63.60 48.90 15.07
C ALA A 309 64.90 49.23 14.31
N GLU A 310 65.05 48.80 13.06
CA GLU A 310 66.20 49.15 12.21
C GLU A 310 66.26 50.66 11.92
N HIS A 311 65.13 51.31 11.63
CA HIS A 311 65.08 52.76 11.41
C HIS A 311 65.43 53.55 12.69
N LEU A 312 65.11 53.02 13.87
CA LEU A 312 65.53 53.62 15.14
C LEU A 312 67.05 53.50 15.35
N ASP A 313 67.67 52.39 14.95
CA ASP A 313 69.12 52.14 15.07
C ASP A 313 69.94 53.01 14.09
N GLU A 314 69.41 53.33 12.90
CA GLU A 314 70.08 54.25 11.96
C GLU A 314 70.01 55.73 12.40
N VAL A 315 69.00 56.09 13.21
CA VAL A 315 68.80 57.47 13.70
C VAL A 315 69.43 57.70 15.09
N THR A 316 69.77 56.65 15.86
CA THR A 316 70.37 56.80 17.19
C THR A 316 71.81 56.31 17.30
N GLY A 317 72.73 57.07 16.70
CA GLY A 317 74.06 57.26 17.29
C GLY A 317 74.02 58.24 18.46
N PHE A 318 73.18 58.00 19.48
CA PHE A 318 73.24 58.51 20.86
C PHE A 318 71.96 58.07 21.61
N ALA A 319 72.14 57.40 22.74
CA ALA A 319 71.10 56.68 23.48
C ALA A 319 70.09 57.58 24.21
N LEU A 320 68.80 57.18 24.22
CA LEU A 320 68.01 56.85 25.43
C LEU A 320 66.64 56.25 25.04
N LYS A 321 66.25 55.12 25.66
CA LYS A 321 64.87 54.59 25.62
C LYS A 321 63.92 55.48 26.43
N PRO A 322 62.74 55.88 25.90
CA PRO A 322 61.62 56.28 26.73
C PRO A 322 60.58 55.15 26.80
N LEU A 323 60.18 54.81 28.03
CA LEU A 323 58.99 54.03 28.35
C LEU A 323 57.74 54.87 28.01
N VAL A 324 57.17 54.68 26.82
CA VAL A 324 55.84 55.20 26.49
C VAL A 324 54.92 54.03 26.16
N ARG A 325 54.10 53.66 27.14
CA ARG A 325 52.99 52.73 26.99
C ARG A 325 51.90 53.42 26.17
N HIS A 326 51.84 53.12 24.88
CA HIS A 326 50.91 53.76 23.95
C HIS A 326 49.45 53.47 24.35
N SER A 327 48.71 54.52 24.70
CA SER A 327 47.29 54.46 25.03
C SER A 327 46.45 54.24 23.77
N LYS A 328 46.28 52.99 23.35
CA LYS A 328 45.34 52.62 22.26
C LYS A 328 44.21 51.67 22.67
N ASP A 329 44.08 51.38 23.96
CA ASP A 329 42.97 50.57 24.50
C ASP A 329 41.77 51.39 25.00
N ARG A 330 41.88 52.73 25.08
CA ARG A 330 40.82 53.57 25.68
C ARG A 330 39.76 54.09 24.70
N GLU A 331 39.98 53.97 23.39
CA GLU A 331 39.01 54.41 22.37
C GLU A 331 38.09 53.30 21.89
N ARG A 332 38.47 52.02 22.02
CA ARG A 332 37.62 50.89 21.61
C ARG A 332 36.45 50.64 22.57
N ALA A 333 36.57 51.07 23.82
CA ALA A 333 35.53 50.90 24.84
C ALA A 333 34.35 51.88 24.68
N ARG A 334 34.53 53.06 24.06
CA ARG A 334 33.45 54.04 23.90
C ARG A 334 32.50 53.77 22.73
N HIS A 335 32.88 52.92 21.78
CA HIS A 335 31.99 52.53 20.67
C HIS A 335 31.04 51.36 21.00
N TYR A 336 31.24 50.65 22.12
CA TYR A 336 30.38 49.53 22.53
C TYR A 336 29.17 49.95 23.37
N GLU A 337 29.11 51.20 23.83
CA GLU A 337 28.08 51.67 24.76
C GLU A 337 26.89 52.39 24.07
N TYR A 338 27.00 52.70 22.76
CA TYR A 338 25.94 53.42 22.04
C TYR A 338 24.92 52.53 21.29
N GLU A 339 25.17 51.22 21.15
CA GLU A 339 24.17 50.30 20.56
C GLU A 339 23.20 49.70 21.58
N LEU A 340 23.37 49.94 22.88
CA LEU A 340 22.53 49.32 23.92
C LEU A 340 21.24 50.09 24.25
N HIS A 341 20.92 51.19 23.55
CA HIS A 341 19.82 52.08 23.93
C HIS A 341 18.89 52.56 22.79
N ILE A 342 18.71 51.78 21.70
CA ILE A 342 17.63 52.04 20.72
C ILE A 342 16.92 50.74 20.32
N ASN A 343 16.25 50.06 21.25
CA ASN A 343 15.23 49.05 20.92
C ASN A 343 14.10 49.01 21.98
N GLY A 344 13.74 50.19 22.50
CA GLY A 344 12.48 50.38 23.21
C GLY A 344 11.47 50.98 22.23
N LEU A 345 10.35 50.26 22.03
CA LEU A 345 9.16 50.59 21.23
C LEU A 345 9.13 49.94 19.82
N ASP A 346 8.72 48.67 19.77
CA ASP A 346 7.53 48.30 19.00
C ASP A 346 7.12 46.82 19.15
N GLY A 347 5.82 46.60 19.40
CA GLY A 347 5.05 45.49 18.83
C GLY A 347 5.21 44.07 19.38
N LYS A 348 4.23 43.64 20.21
CA LYS A 348 3.89 42.26 20.58
C LYS A 348 4.27 41.22 19.49
N ARG A 349 5.28 40.37 19.74
CA ARG A 349 5.54 39.13 18.99
C ARG A 349 5.87 37.96 19.93
N HIS A 350 5.40 36.78 19.58
CA HIS A 350 5.31 35.58 20.42
C HIS A 350 6.68 34.99 20.84
N PRO A 351 6.87 34.56 22.10
CA PRO A 351 8.17 34.16 22.67
C PRO A 351 8.72 32.79 22.21
N ALA A 352 7.92 31.96 21.52
CA ALA A 352 8.36 30.63 21.09
C ALA A 352 9.32 30.65 19.89
N ALA A 353 9.25 31.68 19.03
CA ALA A 353 10.04 31.75 17.80
C ALA A 353 11.47 32.29 18.01
N GLU A 354 11.71 33.07 19.07
CA GLU A 354 13.02 33.65 19.39
C GLU A 354 13.94 32.67 20.14
N CYS A 355 13.39 31.77 20.95
CA CYS A 355 14.17 30.76 21.66
C CYS A 355 14.86 29.77 20.69
N CYS A 356 14.13 29.27 19.69
CA CYS A 356 14.71 28.42 18.65
C CYS A 356 15.79 29.15 17.84
N LYS A 357 15.60 30.43 17.49
CA LYS A 357 16.58 31.20 16.72
C LYS A 357 17.89 31.43 17.48
N ASN A 358 17.81 31.80 18.76
CA ASN A 358 18.98 32.05 19.60
C ASN A 358 19.74 30.77 19.98
N TRP A 359 19.04 29.64 20.10
CA TRP A 359 19.66 28.32 20.31
C TRP A 359 20.39 27.82 19.05
N ILE A 360 19.77 27.98 17.87
CA ILE A 360 20.33 27.60 16.57
C ILE A 360 21.57 28.44 16.20
N SER A 361 21.68 29.68 16.68
CA SER A 361 22.87 30.54 16.50
C SER A 361 24.06 30.19 17.40
N SER A 362 23.90 29.34 18.42
CA SER A 362 24.98 28.97 19.35
C SER A 362 25.99 27.96 18.78
N PHE A 363 25.69 27.34 17.64
CA PHE A 363 26.58 26.36 17.00
C PHE A 363 27.49 27.03 15.95
N GLN A 364 28.78 27.16 16.26
CA GLN A 364 29.81 27.83 15.45
C GLN A 364 30.06 27.22 14.04
N MET A 365 29.63 25.97 13.77
CA MET A 365 29.86 25.27 12.50
C MET A 365 28.53 24.94 11.81
N ARG A 366 28.43 25.25 10.51
CA ARG A 366 27.19 25.10 9.72
C ARG A 366 26.79 23.63 9.58
N SER A 367 27.76 22.72 9.52
CA SER A 367 27.54 21.27 9.42
C SER A 367 26.81 20.69 10.64
N LYS A 368 27.26 21.00 11.87
CA LYS A 368 26.65 20.50 13.12
C LYS A 368 25.20 20.97 13.30
N ARG A 369 24.90 22.17 12.83
CA ARG A 369 23.55 22.74 12.89
C ARG A 369 22.57 22.00 12.00
N ILE A 370 23.02 21.52 10.84
CA ILE A 370 22.20 20.72 9.92
C ILE A 370 21.85 19.39 10.58
N ASP A 371 22.85 18.64 11.08
CA ASP A 371 22.61 17.36 11.78
C ASP A 371 21.62 17.52 12.96
N VAL A 372 21.75 18.58 13.78
CA VAL A 372 20.86 18.82 14.93
C VAL A 372 19.43 19.11 14.50
N ILE A 373 19.24 19.89 13.44
CA ILE A 373 17.90 20.18 12.91
C ILE A 373 17.27 18.92 12.30
N SER A 374 18.04 18.14 11.53
CA SER A 374 17.61 16.89 10.91
C SER A 374 17.09 15.87 11.94
N ARG A 375 17.73 15.79 13.12
CA ARG A 375 17.31 14.90 14.22
C ARG A 375 15.89 15.11 14.71
N PHE A 376 15.33 16.31 14.60
CA PHE A 376 13.97 16.60 15.03
C PHE A 376 12.98 16.63 13.86
N ILE A 377 13.38 17.21 12.73
CA ILE A 377 12.48 17.37 11.58
C ILE A 377 12.12 16.02 10.96
N PHE A 378 13.08 15.13 10.72
CA PHE A 378 12.82 13.87 10.05
C PHE A 378 11.81 12.98 10.82
N PRO A 379 12.01 12.73 12.13
CA PRO A 379 11.03 11.97 12.93
C PRO A 379 9.66 12.65 13.00
N LEU A 380 9.62 13.97 13.17
CA LEU A 380 8.36 14.72 13.28
C LEU A 380 7.54 14.61 11.99
N VAL A 381 8.16 14.84 10.83
CA VAL A 381 7.47 14.78 9.54
C VAL A 381 7.04 13.33 9.24
N PHE A 382 7.86 12.33 9.58
CA PHE A 382 7.47 10.94 9.41
C PHE A 382 6.32 10.53 10.33
N ALA A 383 6.29 11.01 11.57
CA ALA A 383 5.18 10.77 12.50
C ALA A 383 3.87 11.41 11.99
N MET A 384 3.94 12.66 11.50
CA MET A 384 2.79 13.31 10.85
C MET A 384 2.31 12.52 9.63
N PHE A 385 3.24 12.07 8.78
CA PHE A 385 2.89 11.22 7.63
C PHE A 385 2.19 9.93 8.07
N ASN A 386 2.70 9.23 9.08
CA ASN A 386 2.07 8.02 9.61
C ASN A 386 0.63 8.29 10.06
N LEU A 387 0.42 9.36 10.82
CA LEU A 387 -0.89 9.73 11.30
C LEU A 387 -1.85 10.02 10.14
N ILE A 388 -1.42 10.81 9.13
CA ILE A 388 -2.23 11.12 7.94
C ILE A 388 -2.51 9.86 7.12
N TYR A 389 -1.50 9.00 6.91
CA TYR A 389 -1.62 7.79 6.12
C TYR A 389 -2.64 6.82 6.73
N TRP A 390 -2.45 6.46 8.00
CA TRP A 390 -3.31 5.49 8.67
C TRP A 390 -4.73 6.02 8.83
N THR A 391 -4.91 7.30 9.20
CA THR A 391 -6.26 7.88 9.27
C THR A 391 -6.93 7.85 7.90
N THR A 392 -6.27 8.32 6.84
CA THR A 392 -6.87 8.37 5.51
C THR A 392 -7.27 6.99 4.99
N TYR A 393 -6.38 5.99 5.10
CA TYR A 393 -6.62 4.68 4.50
C TYR A 393 -7.47 3.75 5.37
N LEU A 394 -7.42 3.85 6.70
CA LEU A 394 -8.31 3.08 7.59
C LEU A 394 -9.72 3.69 7.65
N PHE A 395 -9.88 5.02 7.62
CA PHE A 395 -11.24 5.60 7.58
C PHE A 395 -11.92 5.34 6.24
N LYS A 396 -11.17 5.36 5.13
CA LYS A 396 -11.67 5.01 3.81
C LYS A 396 -12.06 3.54 3.66
N GLU A 397 -11.55 2.67 4.52
CA GLU A 397 -12.01 1.28 4.66
C GLU A 397 -13.46 1.23 5.19
N ASN A 398 -13.92 2.20 5.98
CA ASN A 398 -15.26 2.11 6.59
C ASN A 398 -16.38 2.65 5.68
N GLU A 399 -16.04 3.42 4.65
CA GLU A 399 -17.02 4.06 3.74
C GLU A 399 -17.37 3.23 2.49
N ASN A 400 -16.61 2.16 2.20
CA ASN A 400 -16.80 1.25 1.06
C ASN A 400 -16.95 -0.20 1.50
#